data_AF-A0A7Y2IDG0-F1
#
_entry.id   AF-A0A7Y2IDG0-F1
#
_cell.length_a   1.000
_cell.length_b   1.000
_cell.length_c   1.000
_cell.angle_alpha   90.00
_cell.angle_beta   90.00
_cell.angle_gamma   90.00
#
_symmetry.space_group_name_H-M   'P 1'
#
loop_
_entity.id
_entity.type
_entity.pdbx_description
1 polymer ?
#
loop_
_entity_poly.entity_id
_entity_poly.type
_entity_poly.pdbx_seq_one_letter_code
_entity_poly.pdbx_strand_id
1 'polypeptide(L)'
;MELSPVEVRVLGCLIEKRATTPEHYPLSTNALVNACNQKTNRDPVTSYTEREIVAAMMELRAQKLCRTISSGRTDKHKHILDETFHFDEHQLAALAIMLLRGPQTPGEIRTRTERYVGFSSVDAVEQVLRDLAQLEEPLVVDLGRGPGQSQDRYMHLFGGPVDADVLSDARSGSTASASLSRTDRLAELEATVASLVERISRLEAELGLNPLAPLPSSENESRPGVGTSPQPKENANASS
;
A
#
# COMPACT_ATOMS: atom_id res chain seq x y z
N MET A 1 -13.61 2.76 9.28
CA MET A 1 -12.79 1.52 9.30
C MET A 1 -11.30 1.85 9.29
N GLU A 2 -10.42 1.11 9.98
CA GLU A 2 -8.95 1.36 10.03
C GLU A 2 -8.16 0.11 9.63
N LEU A 3 -8.15 -0.21 8.33
CA LEU A 3 -7.40 -1.33 7.79
C LEU A 3 -5.90 -1.03 7.71
N SER A 4 -5.08 -2.03 8.04
CA SER A 4 -3.63 -1.95 7.82
C SER A 4 -3.27 -1.93 6.31
N PRO A 5 -2.07 -1.46 5.91
CA PRO A 5 -1.66 -1.47 4.50
C PRO A 5 -1.70 -2.86 3.85
N VAL A 6 -1.43 -3.92 4.62
CA VAL A 6 -1.49 -5.31 4.13
C VAL A 6 -2.94 -5.72 3.88
N GLU A 7 -3.86 -5.39 4.79
CA GLU A 7 -5.28 -5.66 4.65
C GLU A 7 -5.89 -4.93 3.46
N VAL A 8 -5.58 -3.64 3.29
CA VAL A 8 -5.96 -2.84 2.12
C VAL A 8 -5.50 -3.52 0.83
N ARG A 9 -4.23 -3.96 0.79
CA ARG A 9 -3.68 -4.65 -0.38
C ARG A 9 -4.41 -5.96 -0.67
N VAL A 10 -4.61 -6.79 0.35
CA VAL A 10 -5.30 -8.08 0.23
C VAL A 10 -6.71 -7.88 -0.30
N LEU A 11 -7.46 -6.92 0.27
CA LEU A 11 -8.81 -6.63 -0.13
C LEU A 11 -8.90 -6.19 -1.60
N GLY A 12 -8.05 -5.24 -1.99
CA GLY A 12 -7.97 -4.79 -3.39
C GLY A 12 -7.63 -5.93 -4.36
N CYS A 13 -6.71 -6.83 -3.98
CA CYS A 13 -6.33 -7.97 -4.82
C CYS A 13 -7.48 -8.97 -4.99
N LEU A 14 -8.26 -9.25 -3.94
CA LEU A 14 -9.41 -10.14 -4.03
C LEU A 14 -10.50 -9.57 -4.95
N ILE A 15 -10.78 -8.27 -4.87
CA ILE A 15 -11.74 -7.60 -5.74
C ILE A 15 -11.25 -7.63 -7.20
N GLU A 16 -9.98 -7.26 -7.45
CA GLU A 16 -9.37 -7.33 -8.78
C GLU A 16 -9.46 -8.73 -9.40
N LYS A 17 -9.06 -9.77 -8.65
CA LYS A 17 -8.98 -11.12 -9.21
C LYS A 17 -10.35 -11.75 -9.40
N ARG A 18 -11.37 -11.34 -8.65
CA ARG A 18 -12.74 -11.72 -8.96
C ARG A 18 -13.19 -11.20 -10.32
N ALA A 19 -12.90 -9.93 -10.62
CA ALA A 19 -13.34 -9.31 -11.87
C ALA A 19 -12.51 -9.77 -13.08
N THR A 20 -11.18 -9.82 -12.94
CA THR A 20 -10.27 -10.04 -14.07
C THR A 20 -9.91 -11.50 -14.34
N THR A 21 -10.05 -12.38 -13.34
CA THR A 21 -9.67 -13.81 -13.42
C THR A 21 -10.67 -14.69 -12.65
N PRO A 22 -11.97 -14.64 -12.99
CA PRO A 22 -13.02 -15.35 -12.25
C PRO A 22 -12.80 -16.87 -12.21
N GLU A 23 -12.15 -17.45 -13.22
CA GLU A 23 -11.80 -18.87 -13.31
C GLU A 23 -10.81 -19.34 -12.23
N HIS A 24 -10.05 -18.41 -11.66
CA HIS A 24 -9.09 -18.66 -10.58
C HIS A 24 -9.61 -18.22 -9.21
N TYR A 25 -10.79 -17.61 -9.15
CA TYR A 25 -11.42 -17.12 -7.93
C TYR A 25 -12.42 -18.16 -7.37
N PRO A 26 -12.47 -18.41 -6.05
CA PRO A 26 -11.69 -17.81 -4.96
C PRO A 26 -10.20 -18.21 -4.94
N LEU A 27 -9.36 -17.32 -4.42
CA LEU A 27 -7.90 -17.46 -4.46
C LEU A 27 -7.38 -18.38 -3.34
N SER A 28 -6.36 -19.20 -3.60
CA SER A 28 -5.57 -19.80 -2.51
C SER A 28 -4.63 -18.76 -1.88
N THR A 29 -4.08 -19.05 -0.69
CA THR A 29 -3.08 -18.19 -0.03
C THR A 29 -1.90 -17.85 -0.95
N ASN A 30 -1.33 -18.85 -1.63
CA ASN A 30 -0.22 -18.63 -2.58
C ASN A 30 -0.60 -17.71 -3.74
N ALA A 31 -1.81 -17.88 -4.31
CA ALA A 31 -2.29 -17.02 -5.38
C ALA A 31 -2.51 -15.58 -4.89
N LEU A 32 -2.98 -15.42 -3.65
CA LEU A 32 -3.18 -14.11 -3.03
C LEU A 32 -1.85 -13.41 -2.72
N VAL A 33 -0.83 -14.11 -2.21
CA VAL A 33 0.53 -13.59 -2.02
C VAL A 33 1.09 -13.08 -3.35
N ASN A 34 0.98 -13.89 -4.40
CA ASN A 34 1.43 -13.51 -5.74
C ASN A 34 0.68 -12.29 -6.28
N ALA A 35 -0.63 -12.19 -6.03
CA ALA A 35 -1.44 -11.03 -6.41
C ALA A 35 -1.04 -9.76 -5.64
N CYS A 36 -0.75 -9.86 -4.35
CA CYS A 36 -0.37 -8.71 -3.52
C CYS A 36 0.97 -8.10 -3.95
N ASN A 37 1.91 -8.94 -4.39
CA ASN A 37 3.28 -8.58 -4.74
C ASN A 37 3.52 -8.40 -6.25
N GLN A 38 2.47 -8.23 -7.05
CA GLN A 38 2.63 -7.95 -8.48
C GLN A 38 3.40 -6.64 -8.71
N LYS A 39 4.26 -6.62 -9.73
CA LYS A 39 5.02 -5.41 -10.12
C LYS A 39 4.19 -4.39 -10.88
N THR A 40 3.05 -4.81 -11.42
CA THR A 40 2.15 -3.98 -12.23
C THR A 40 0.83 -3.77 -11.50
N ASN A 41 0.18 -2.63 -11.77
CA ASN A 41 -1.09 -2.26 -11.13
C ASN A 41 -1.03 -2.23 -9.59
N ARG A 42 0.16 -2.03 -9.02
CA ARG A 42 0.38 -1.82 -7.59
C ARG A 42 1.17 -0.54 -7.39
N ASP A 43 0.71 0.28 -6.47
CA ASP A 43 1.46 1.44 -5.98
C ASP A 43 1.20 1.58 -4.47
N PRO A 44 2.20 1.33 -3.61
CA PRO A 44 3.56 0.90 -3.93
C PRO A 44 3.64 -0.58 -4.32
N VAL A 45 4.72 -0.98 -5.01
CA VAL A 45 5.08 -2.40 -5.17
C VAL A 45 5.55 -2.94 -3.81
N THR A 46 5.07 -4.12 -3.43
CA THR A 46 5.30 -4.72 -2.10
C THR A 46 5.96 -6.09 -2.19
N SER A 47 6.35 -6.60 -1.02
CA SER A 47 7.01 -7.89 -0.82
C SER A 47 6.45 -8.57 0.45
N TYR A 48 5.13 -8.68 0.56
CA TYR A 48 4.49 -9.31 1.71
C TYR A 48 4.72 -10.82 1.73
N THR A 49 4.99 -11.34 2.91
CA THR A 49 5.15 -12.76 3.20
C THR A 49 3.79 -13.46 3.33
N GLU A 50 3.78 -14.78 3.20
CA GLU A 50 2.57 -15.58 3.43
C GLU A 50 1.99 -15.36 4.83
N ARG A 51 2.84 -15.23 5.85
CA ARG A 51 2.42 -14.99 7.24
C ARG A 51 1.66 -13.67 7.40
N GLU A 52 2.15 -12.60 6.78
CA GLU A 52 1.47 -11.29 6.80
C GLU A 52 0.11 -11.35 6.09
N ILE A 53 0.03 -12.06 4.96
CA ILE A 53 -1.23 -12.22 4.22
C ILE A 53 -2.25 -13.06 5.00
N VAL A 54 -1.82 -14.13 5.66
CA VAL A 54 -2.70 -14.95 6.51
C VAL A 54 -3.22 -14.14 7.69
N ALA A 55 -2.36 -13.37 8.37
CA ALA A 55 -2.78 -12.50 9.46
C ALA A 55 -3.79 -11.44 8.98
N ALA A 56 -3.52 -10.76 7.86
CA ALA A 56 -4.44 -9.80 7.26
C ALA A 56 -5.79 -10.44 6.88
N MET A 57 -5.78 -11.65 6.33
CA MET A 57 -7.01 -12.40 6.02
C MET A 57 -7.83 -12.73 7.28
N MET A 58 -7.18 -13.00 8.42
CA MET A 58 -7.89 -13.22 9.68
C MET A 58 -8.60 -11.94 10.15
N GLU A 59 -7.93 -10.81 10.12
CA GLU A 59 -8.52 -9.51 10.50
C GLU A 59 -9.65 -9.09 9.55
N LEU A 60 -9.46 -9.21 8.24
CA LEU A 60 -10.50 -8.91 7.25
C LEU A 60 -11.74 -9.79 7.41
N ARG A 61 -11.59 -11.03 7.88
CA ARG A 61 -12.73 -11.90 8.22
C ARG A 61 -13.43 -11.46 9.48
N ALA A 62 -12.68 -11.06 10.52
CA ALA A 62 -13.25 -10.54 11.76
C ALA A 62 -14.10 -9.28 11.48
N GLN A 63 -13.65 -8.44 10.55
CA GLN A 63 -14.37 -7.25 10.07
C GLN A 63 -15.47 -7.55 9.04
N LYS A 64 -15.73 -8.82 8.72
CA LYS A 64 -16.75 -9.27 7.74
C LYS A 64 -16.56 -8.69 6.33
N LEU A 65 -15.31 -8.41 5.91
CA LEU A 65 -14.99 -7.95 4.56
C LEU A 65 -14.57 -9.08 3.63
N CYS A 66 -14.08 -10.18 4.22
CA CYS A 66 -13.63 -11.36 3.50
C CYS A 66 -14.18 -12.64 4.13
N ARG A 67 -14.17 -13.73 3.35
CA ARG A 67 -14.53 -15.09 3.80
C ARG A 67 -13.48 -16.08 3.32
N THR A 68 -13.25 -17.12 4.13
CA THR A 68 -12.48 -18.29 3.71
C THR A 68 -13.42 -19.48 3.55
N ILE A 69 -13.26 -20.19 2.45
CA ILE A 69 -13.97 -21.41 2.10
C ILE A 69 -12.98 -22.55 2.24
N SER A 70 -13.18 -23.37 3.26
CA SER A 70 -12.38 -24.57 3.51
C SER A 70 -13.12 -25.77 2.91
N SER A 71 -12.93 -26.03 1.61
CA SER A 71 -13.44 -27.24 0.95
C SER A 71 -12.28 -28.11 0.47
N GLY A 72 -11.89 -29.10 1.27
CA GLY A 72 -10.82 -30.03 0.94
C GLY A 72 -9.45 -29.64 1.53
N ARG A 73 -8.38 -29.77 0.73
CA ARG A 73 -6.98 -29.66 1.21
C ARG A 73 -6.41 -28.25 1.30
N THR A 74 -7.05 -27.24 0.70
CA THR A 74 -6.49 -25.88 0.63
C THR A 74 -7.56 -24.85 0.84
N ASP A 75 -7.32 -23.94 1.77
CA ASP A 75 -8.19 -22.80 2.03
C ASP A 75 -8.24 -21.87 0.81
N LYS A 76 -9.45 -21.38 0.54
CA LYS A 76 -9.72 -20.43 -0.53
C LYS A 76 -10.33 -19.16 0.04
N HIS A 77 -9.91 -18.00 -0.43
CA HIS A 77 -10.27 -16.69 0.11
C HIS A 77 -11.07 -15.89 -0.93
N LYS A 78 -12.12 -15.22 -0.46
CA LYS A 78 -12.97 -14.33 -1.25
C LYS A 78 -13.27 -13.04 -0.47
N HIS A 79 -13.41 -11.92 -1.16
CA HIS A 79 -14.05 -10.73 -0.60
C HIS A 79 -15.58 -10.93 -0.55
N ILE A 80 -16.25 -10.18 0.32
CA ILE A 80 -17.73 -10.18 0.47
C ILE A 80 -18.30 -8.75 0.58
N LEU A 81 -17.61 -7.76 0.00
CA LEU A 81 -18.07 -6.35 -0.01
C LEU A 81 -19.40 -6.16 -0.74
N ASP A 82 -19.65 -6.93 -1.80
CA ASP A 82 -20.94 -6.98 -2.48
C ASP A 82 -22.05 -7.47 -1.56
N GLU A 83 -21.79 -8.49 -0.73
CA GLU A 83 -22.75 -8.98 0.25
C GLU A 83 -22.94 -7.99 1.41
N THR A 84 -21.87 -7.32 1.83
CA THR A 84 -21.84 -6.50 3.06
C THR A 84 -22.42 -5.10 2.83
N PHE A 85 -22.10 -4.49 1.69
CA PHE A 85 -22.49 -3.12 1.36
C PHE A 85 -23.45 -3.04 0.16
N HIS A 86 -23.82 -4.19 -0.45
CA HIS A 86 -24.66 -4.22 -1.65
C HIS A 86 -24.06 -3.47 -2.84
N PHE A 87 -22.73 -3.45 -2.93
CA PHE A 87 -22.04 -2.76 -4.02
C PHE A 87 -22.15 -3.47 -5.35
N ASP A 88 -22.33 -2.68 -6.40
CA ASP A 88 -22.27 -3.14 -7.79
C ASP A 88 -20.83 -3.29 -8.30
N GLU A 89 -20.69 -3.79 -9.53
CA GLU A 89 -19.38 -4.04 -10.14
C GLU A 89 -18.59 -2.74 -10.39
N HIS A 90 -19.26 -1.63 -10.68
CA HIS A 90 -18.62 -0.33 -10.93
C HIS A 90 -18.04 0.26 -9.65
N GLN A 91 -18.80 0.22 -8.55
CA GLN A 91 -18.36 0.63 -7.22
C GLN A 91 -17.16 -0.22 -6.76
N LEU A 92 -17.26 -1.54 -6.89
CA LEU A 92 -16.15 -2.45 -6.52
C LEU A 92 -14.90 -2.20 -7.37
N ALA A 93 -15.05 -1.98 -8.68
CA ALA A 93 -13.92 -1.72 -9.56
C ALA A 93 -13.22 -0.39 -9.20
N ALA A 94 -13.97 0.68 -8.97
CA ALA A 94 -13.41 1.97 -8.56
C ALA A 94 -12.65 1.85 -7.23
N LEU A 95 -13.25 1.18 -6.23
CA LEU A 95 -12.60 0.92 -4.94
C LEU A 95 -11.33 0.10 -5.11
N ALA A 96 -11.34 -0.98 -5.90
CA ALA A 96 -10.15 -1.81 -6.12
C ALA A 96 -8.98 -1.02 -6.68
N ILE A 97 -9.20 -0.13 -7.66
CA ILE A 97 -8.11 0.70 -8.21
C ILE A 97 -7.52 1.59 -7.12
N MET A 98 -8.35 2.24 -6.29
CA MET A 98 -7.86 3.09 -5.21
C MET A 98 -7.14 2.29 -4.12
N LEU A 99 -7.66 1.14 -3.70
CA LEU A 99 -7.01 0.25 -2.72
C LEU A 99 -5.63 -0.23 -3.20
N LEU A 100 -5.47 -0.45 -4.51
CA LEU A 100 -4.24 -0.98 -5.08
C LEU A 100 -3.22 0.09 -5.46
N ARG A 101 -3.66 1.34 -5.68
CA ARG A 101 -2.85 2.41 -6.28
C ARG A 101 -2.96 3.77 -5.59
N GLY A 102 -3.64 3.86 -4.46
CA GLY A 102 -3.85 5.10 -3.73
C GLY A 102 -4.73 6.10 -4.50
N PRO A 103 -4.52 7.42 -4.35
CA PRO A 103 -5.39 8.44 -4.92
C PRO A 103 -5.40 8.45 -6.45
N GLN A 104 -6.57 8.56 -7.06
CA GLN A 104 -6.77 8.49 -8.51
C GLN A 104 -7.68 9.61 -9.01
N THR A 105 -7.45 10.07 -10.24
CA THR A 105 -8.46 10.87 -10.96
C THR A 105 -9.56 9.98 -11.54
N PRO A 106 -10.78 10.51 -11.79
CA PRO A 106 -11.85 9.76 -12.46
C PRO A 106 -11.42 9.20 -13.83
N GLY A 107 -10.65 9.97 -14.60
CA GLY A 107 -10.08 9.51 -15.88
C GLY A 107 -9.12 8.32 -15.72
N GLU A 108 -8.25 8.35 -14.72
CA GLU A 108 -7.36 7.22 -14.42
C GLU A 108 -8.13 5.97 -14.01
N ILE A 109 -9.16 6.11 -13.17
CA ILE A 109 -10.02 4.99 -12.75
C ILE A 109 -10.66 4.37 -13.98
N ARG A 110 -11.31 5.17 -14.84
CA ARG A 110 -11.96 4.69 -16.07
C ARG A 110 -11.04 3.82 -16.91
N THR A 111 -9.83 4.30 -17.21
CA THR A 111 -8.85 3.55 -18.02
C THR A 111 -8.35 2.29 -17.31
N ARG A 112 -8.16 2.35 -15.99
CA ARG A 112 -7.60 1.22 -15.22
C ARG A 112 -8.65 0.13 -14.94
N THR A 113 -9.94 0.47 -14.93
CA THR A 113 -11.04 -0.48 -14.76
C THR A 113 -11.48 -1.13 -16.06
N GLU A 114 -10.95 -0.79 -17.24
CA GLU A 114 -11.38 -1.38 -18.53
C GLU A 114 -11.35 -2.91 -18.54
N ARG A 115 -10.42 -3.53 -17.81
CA ARG A 115 -10.32 -5.00 -17.67
C ARG A 115 -11.22 -5.59 -16.58
N TYR A 116 -11.83 -4.75 -15.75
CA TYR A 116 -12.74 -5.13 -14.67
C TYR A 116 -14.18 -5.00 -15.19
N VAL A 117 -14.56 -3.76 -15.50
CA VAL A 117 -15.88 -3.35 -15.97
C VAL A 117 -15.74 -2.05 -16.76
N GLY A 118 -16.48 -1.95 -17.87
CA GLY A 118 -16.49 -0.75 -18.69
C GLY A 118 -17.36 0.37 -18.08
N PHE A 119 -16.80 1.57 -17.99
CA PHE A 119 -17.57 2.79 -17.72
C PHE A 119 -17.91 3.51 -19.03
N SER A 120 -19.15 3.97 -19.16
CA SER A 120 -19.64 4.67 -20.35
C SER A 120 -18.94 6.02 -20.58
N SER A 121 -18.68 6.77 -19.50
CA SER A 121 -18.02 8.07 -19.53
C SER A 121 -17.19 8.31 -18.26
N VAL A 122 -16.42 9.41 -18.24
CA VAL A 122 -15.75 9.88 -17.02
C VAL A 122 -16.79 10.35 -15.99
N ASP A 123 -17.86 11.01 -16.43
CA ASP A 123 -18.97 11.44 -15.57
C ASP A 123 -19.63 10.26 -14.84
N ALA A 124 -19.72 9.09 -15.48
CA ALA A 124 -20.23 7.88 -14.84
C ALA A 124 -19.32 7.41 -13.68
N VAL A 125 -18.00 7.56 -13.83
CA VAL A 125 -17.05 7.28 -12.73
C VAL A 125 -17.23 8.31 -11.62
N GLU A 126 -17.34 9.59 -11.95
CA GLU A 126 -17.57 10.65 -10.96
C GLU A 126 -18.86 10.44 -10.18
N GLN A 127 -19.93 9.99 -10.85
CA GLN A 127 -21.19 9.67 -10.16
C GLN A 127 -20.99 8.54 -9.15
N VAL A 128 -20.33 7.44 -9.56
CA VAL A 128 -20.03 6.32 -8.65
C VAL A 128 -19.18 6.76 -7.46
N LEU A 129 -18.18 7.63 -7.67
CA LEU A 129 -17.34 8.15 -6.61
C LEU A 129 -18.12 9.08 -5.66
N ARG A 130 -19.01 9.92 -6.20
CA ARG A 130 -19.91 10.77 -5.41
C ARG A 130 -20.86 9.94 -4.56
N ASP A 131 -21.43 8.87 -5.12
CA ASP A 131 -22.32 7.96 -4.40
C ASP A 131 -21.57 7.27 -3.24
N LEU A 132 -20.33 6.81 -3.47
CA LEU A 132 -19.48 6.21 -2.44
C LEU A 132 -19.05 7.21 -1.35
N ALA A 133 -18.93 8.49 -1.68
CA ALA A 133 -18.60 9.56 -0.74
C ALA A 133 -19.81 10.04 0.08
N GLN A 134 -21.03 9.76 -0.39
CA GLN A 134 -22.30 10.17 0.24
C GLN A 134 -22.96 9.05 1.07
N LEU A 135 -22.31 7.89 1.20
CA LEU A 135 -22.74 6.84 2.11
C LEU A 135 -22.77 7.35 3.57
N GLU A 136 -23.61 6.75 4.41
CA GLU A 136 -23.69 7.10 5.84
C GLU A 136 -22.32 6.97 6.54
N GLU A 137 -21.56 5.93 6.20
CA GLU A 137 -20.11 5.85 6.45
C GLU A 137 -19.39 6.02 5.09
N PRO A 138 -18.84 7.21 4.78
CA PRO A 138 -18.14 7.46 3.54
C PRO A 138 -16.95 6.51 3.36
N LEU A 139 -16.84 5.90 2.18
CA LEU A 139 -15.72 5.00 1.86
C LEU A 139 -14.72 5.63 0.89
N VAL A 140 -15.05 6.79 0.36
CA VAL A 140 -14.25 7.56 -0.59
C VAL A 140 -14.33 9.03 -0.20
N VAL A 141 -13.23 9.75 -0.39
CA VAL A 141 -13.15 11.19 -0.22
C VAL A 141 -12.61 11.83 -1.50
N ASP A 142 -13.15 13.00 -1.84
CA ASP A 142 -12.57 13.89 -2.84
C ASP A 142 -11.48 14.76 -2.17
N LEU A 143 -10.25 14.62 -2.65
CA LEU A 143 -9.09 15.39 -2.18
C LEU A 143 -8.95 16.73 -2.92
N GLY A 144 -9.84 17.02 -3.87
CA GLY A 144 -9.77 18.18 -4.74
C GLY A 144 -8.60 18.12 -5.74
N ARG A 145 -8.25 19.28 -6.28
CA ARG A 145 -7.19 19.44 -7.27
C ARG A 145 -5.86 19.70 -6.60
N GLY A 146 -4.85 18.94 -6.99
CA GLY A 146 -3.46 19.33 -6.72
C GLY A 146 -3.08 20.61 -7.49
N PRO A 147 -2.06 21.35 -7.05
CA PRO A 147 -1.61 22.55 -7.75
C PRO A 147 -1.17 22.20 -9.19
N GLY A 148 -1.73 22.91 -10.17
CA GLY A 148 -1.47 22.68 -11.60
C GLY A 148 -2.23 21.51 -12.23
N GLN A 149 -3.11 20.82 -11.50
CA GLN A 149 -3.96 19.75 -12.03
C GLN A 149 -5.34 20.29 -12.42
N SER A 150 -5.90 19.79 -13.52
CA SER A 150 -7.23 20.16 -14.00
C SER A 150 -8.38 19.28 -13.47
N GLN A 151 -8.05 18.15 -12.85
CA GLN A 151 -9.02 17.15 -12.38
C GLN A 151 -8.83 16.85 -10.89
N ASP A 152 -9.95 16.57 -10.24
CA ASP A 152 -10.01 16.21 -8.83
C ASP A 152 -9.49 14.78 -8.63
N ARG A 153 -8.99 14.47 -7.42
CA ARG A 153 -8.49 13.14 -7.06
C ARG A 153 -9.30 12.56 -5.92
N TYR A 154 -9.62 11.29 -6.05
CA TYR A 154 -10.38 10.54 -5.06
C TYR A 154 -9.49 9.52 -4.37
N MET A 155 -9.73 9.30 -3.08
CA MET A 155 -9.03 8.31 -2.26
C MET A 155 -10.00 7.50 -1.43
N HIS A 156 -9.70 6.23 -1.21
CA HIS A 156 -10.48 5.37 -0.33
C HIS A 156 -10.26 5.71 1.15
N LEU A 157 -11.23 5.42 2.01
CA LEU A 157 -11.18 5.68 3.47
C LEU A 157 -11.04 4.39 4.30
N PHE A 158 -10.87 3.23 3.66
CA PHE A 158 -10.68 1.95 4.36
C PHE A 158 -9.46 1.91 5.30
N GLY A 159 -8.41 2.69 5.01
CA GLY A 159 -7.18 2.75 5.83
C GLY A 159 -7.24 3.79 6.95
N GLY A 160 -8.42 4.34 7.25
CA GLY A 160 -8.61 5.45 8.18
C GLY A 160 -8.80 6.80 7.50
N PRO A 161 -8.93 7.88 8.28
CA PRO A 161 -9.14 9.23 7.78
C PRO A 161 -7.97 9.67 6.90
N VAL A 162 -8.27 10.17 5.71
CA VAL A 162 -7.28 10.76 4.81
C VAL A 162 -7.40 12.27 4.88
N ASP A 163 -6.35 12.92 5.35
CA ASP A 163 -6.29 14.38 5.39
C ASP A 163 -5.86 14.90 4.00
N ALA A 164 -6.79 15.55 3.30
CA ALA A 164 -6.59 16.00 1.92
C ALA A 164 -5.43 17.00 1.79
N ASP A 165 -5.24 17.83 2.80
CA ASP A 165 -4.18 18.84 2.85
C ASP A 165 -2.79 18.19 2.98
N VAL A 166 -2.65 17.16 3.81
CA VAL A 166 -1.38 16.44 4.02
C VAL A 166 -0.93 15.68 2.76
N LEU A 167 -1.88 15.13 2.00
CA LEU A 167 -1.58 14.37 0.79
C LEU A 167 -1.25 15.26 -0.40
N SER A 168 -1.87 16.45 -0.47
CA SER A 168 -1.56 17.50 -1.44
C SER A 168 -0.15 18.06 -1.21
N ASP A 169 0.24 18.30 0.06
CA ASP A 169 1.53 18.89 0.41
C ASP A 169 2.70 17.90 0.23
N ALA A 170 2.49 16.62 0.58
CA ALA A 170 3.48 15.54 0.35
C ALA A 170 3.84 15.33 -1.13
N ARG A 171 2.98 15.75 -2.07
CA ARG A 171 3.19 15.63 -3.52
C ARG A 171 3.47 16.96 -4.23
N SER A 172 3.10 18.10 -3.66
CA SER A 172 3.44 19.44 -4.15
C SER A 172 4.87 19.87 -3.81
N GLY A 173 5.60 19.01 -3.09
CA GLY A 173 6.99 19.18 -2.75
C GLY A 173 7.89 19.40 -3.97
N SER A 174 8.17 20.67 -4.26
CA SER A 174 9.47 21.10 -4.77
C SER A 174 10.55 20.29 -4.05
N THR A 175 11.35 19.56 -4.81
CA THR A 175 12.29 18.52 -4.36
C THR A 175 13.30 18.98 -3.30
N ALA A 176 13.45 20.29 -3.08
CA ALA A 176 14.27 20.88 -2.05
C ALA A 176 13.54 21.14 -0.72
N SER A 177 12.24 21.46 -0.75
CA SER A 177 11.46 21.77 0.47
C SER A 177 10.94 20.50 1.16
N ALA A 178 10.57 19.48 0.37
CA ALA A 178 10.11 18.20 0.89
C ALA A 178 11.25 17.35 1.50
N SER A 179 12.50 17.54 1.05
CA SER A 179 13.67 16.92 1.69
C SER A 179 13.94 17.59 3.04
N LEU A 180 13.93 18.92 3.10
CA LEU A 180 14.05 19.69 4.34
C LEU A 180 12.95 19.32 5.35
N SER A 181 11.68 19.33 4.94
CA SER A 181 10.55 18.96 5.82
C SER A 181 10.60 17.49 6.30
N ARG A 182 11.07 16.56 5.46
CA ARG A 182 11.31 15.17 5.91
C ARG A 182 12.48 15.07 6.89
N THR A 183 13.55 15.83 6.68
CA THR A 183 14.68 15.88 7.60
C THR A 183 14.27 16.49 8.94
N ASP A 184 13.47 17.56 8.93
CA ASP A 184 12.96 18.20 10.13
C ASP A 184 12.03 17.27 10.92
N ARG A 185 11.11 16.59 10.21
CA ARG A 185 10.20 15.62 10.83
C ARG A 185 10.92 14.38 11.34
N LEU A 186 11.97 13.93 10.65
CA LEU A 186 12.83 12.83 11.12
C LEU A 186 13.57 13.24 12.40
N ALA A 187 14.13 14.45 12.44
CA ALA A 187 14.83 14.97 13.62
C ALA A 187 13.88 15.11 14.83
N GLU A 188 12.64 15.57 14.60
CA GLU A 188 11.61 15.67 15.64
C GLU A 188 11.19 14.29 16.17
N LEU A 189 11.04 13.31 15.28
CA LEU A 189 10.76 11.92 15.63
C LEU A 189 11.92 11.29 16.41
N GLU A 190 13.16 11.50 15.98
CA GLU A 190 14.36 11.02 16.68
C GLU A 190 14.48 11.63 18.08
N ALA A 191 14.21 12.94 18.23
CA ALA A 191 14.18 13.60 19.53
C ALA A 191 13.06 13.04 20.44
N THR A 192 11.89 12.78 19.87
CA THR A 192 10.76 12.18 20.59
C THR A 192 11.09 10.77 21.04
N VAL A 193 11.69 9.95 20.17
CA VAL A 193 12.14 8.59 20.49
C VAL A 193 13.20 8.62 21.59
N ALA A 194 14.19 9.52 21.51
CA ALA A 194 15.21 9.67 22.55
C ALA A 194 14.59 10.01 23.92
N SER A 195 13.64 10.94 23.95
CA SER A 195 12.90 11.32 25.17
C SER A 195 12.07 10.16 25.74
N LEU A 196 11.41 9.39 24.87
CA LEU A 196 10.63 8.22 25.29
C LEU A 196 11.53 7.10 25.82
N VAL A 197 12.67 6.84 25.18
CA VAL A 197 13.66 5.86 25.66
C VAL A 197 14.19 6.27 27.03
N GLU A 198 14.53 7.54 27.24
CA GLU A 198 15.00 8.01 28.55
C GLU A 198 13.93 7.84 29.64
N ARG A 199 12.67 8.17 29.33
CA ARG A 199 11.54 7.97 30.25
C ARG A 199 11.31 6.49 30.56
N ILE A 200 11.41 5.62 29.57
CA ILE A 200 11.29 4.17 29.76
C ILE A 200 12.43 3.65 30.63
N SER A 201 13.68 4.01 30.35
CA SER A 201 14.83 3.58 31.16
C SER A 201 14.73 4.03 32.62
N ARG A 202 14.19 5.23 32.86
CA ARG A 202 13.93 5.73 34.21
C ARG A 202 12.86 4.90 34.93
N LEU A 203 11.74 4.63 34.26
CA LEU A 203 10.66 3.80 34.81
C LEU A 203 11.10 2.35 35.04
N GLU A 204 11.90 1.79 34.14
CA GLU A 204 12.48 0.44 34.29
C GLU A 204 13.40 0.36 35.51
N ALA A 205 14.23 1.38 35.75
CA ALA A 205 15.08 1.46 36.94
C ALA A 205 14.29 1.58 38.25
N GLU A 206 13.22 2.39 38.27
CA GLU A 206 12.32 2.51 39.43
C GLU A 206 11.58 1.20 39.74
N LEU A 207 11.27 0.41 38.72
CA LEU A 207 10.54 -0.86 38.83
C LEU A 207 11.46 -2.09 38.97
N GLY A 208 12.78 -1.91 38.95
CA GLY A 208 13.76 -3.01 39.02
C GLY A 208 13.75 -3.94 37.81
N LEU A 209 13.29 -3.46 36.65
CA LEU A 209 13.26 -4.20 35.39
C LEU A 209 14.61 -4.03 34.67
N ASN A 210 15.10 -5.11 34.06
CA ASN A 210 16.35 -5.07 33.29
C ASN A 210 16.10 -4.33 31.97
N PRO A 211 16.90 -3.31 31.60
CA PRO A 211 16.62 -2.49 30.43
C PRO A 211 16.65 -3.30 29.14
N LEU A 212 15.74 -2.96 28.22
CA LEU A 212 15.73 -3.51 26.86
C LEU A 212 17.07 -3.18 26.16
N ALA A 213 17.72 -4.18 25.56
CA ALA A 213 18.95 -3.95 24.80
C ALA A 213 18.72 -2.88 23.70
N PRO A 214 19.66 -1.94 23.47
CA PRO A 214 19.53 -0.96 22.41
C PRO A 214 19.31 -1.64 21.06
N LEU A 215 18.35 -1.15 20.28
CA LEU A 215 18.18 -1.57 18.89
C LEU A 215 19.46 -1.21 18.12
N PRO A 216 19.99 -2.10 17.28
CA PRO A 216 21.17 -1.80 16.48
C PRO A 216 20.87 -0.60 15.58
N SER A 217 21.64 0.47 15.73
CA SER A 217 21.65 1.59 14.78
C SER A 217 22.02 1.03 13.42
N SER A 218 21.14 1.22 12.43
CA SER A 218 21.47 0.94 11.03
C SER A 218 22.47 2.00 10.56
N GLU A 219 23.73 1.85 10.96
CA GLU A 219 24.82 2.61 10.37
C GLU A 219 25.00 2.15 8.93
N ASN A 220 24.82 3.12 8.05
CA ASN A 220 24.99 3.07 6.62
C ASN A 220 26.39 2.52 6.25
N GLU A 221 26.47 1.23 5.90
CA GLU A 221 27.66 0.62 5.29
C GLU A 221 27.92 1.26 3.93
N SER A 222 28.60 2.41 3.95
CA SER A 222 29.26 3.01 2.81
C SER A 222 30.41 2.09 2.38
N ARG A 223 30.15 1.23 1.40
CA ARG A 223 31.17 0.43 0.71
C ARG A 223 32.25 1.36 0.12
N PRO A 224 33.54 1.20 0.48
CA PRO A 224 34.61 1.90 -0.21
C PRO A 224 34.86 1.24 -1.57
N GLY A 225 35.05 2.07 -2.60
CA GLY A 225 35.37 1.65 -3.95
C GLY A 225 36.70 0.89 -4.02
N VAL A 226 36.65 -0.30 -4.62
CA VAL A 226 37.78 -1.03 -5.19
C VAL A 226 37.50 -1.02 -6.69
N GLY A 227 38.35 -0.54 -7.59
CA GLY A 227 39.80 -0.53 -7.60
C GLY A 227 40.16 -0.93 -9.04
N THR A 228 40.78 -0.01 -9.75
CA THR A 228 41.12 -0.03 -11.18
C THR A 228 41.80 -1.33 -11.62
N SER A 229 41.27 -2.00 -12.63
CA SER A 229 41.90 -3.18 -13.27
C SER A 229 43.18 -2.77 -14.03
N PRO A 230 44.31 -3.49 -13.88
CA PRO A 230 45.50 -3.26 -14.68
C PRO A 230 45.45 -4.02 -16.02
N GLN A 231 46.00 -3.40 -17.06
CA GLN A 231 46.18 -3.98 -18.39
C GLN A 231 47.14 -5.19 -18.38
N PRO A 232 46.96 -6.18 -19.27
CA PRO A 232 47.93 -7.25 -19.44
C PRO A 232 49.10 -6.78 -20.31
N LYS A 233 50.32 -7.00 -19.79
CA LYS A 233 51.58 -6.79 -20.51
C LYS A 233 51.73 -7.79 -21.66
N GLU A 234 52.12 -7.26 -22.82
CA GLU A 234 52.80 -7.99 -23.89
C GLU A 234 53.93 -8.85 -23.31
N ASN A 235 53.98 -10.12 -23.71
CA ASN A 235 55.21 -10.88 -23.66
C ASN A 235 55.39 -11.56 -25.01
N ALA A 236 56.23 -10.96 -25.84
CA ALA A 236 56.87 -11.62 -26.95
C ALA A 236 57.80 -12.70 -26.39
N ASN A 237 57.70 -13.93 -26.91
CA ASN A 237 58.89 -14.75 -27.03
C ASN A 237 58.82 -15.56 -28.32
N ALA A 238 59.93 -15.50 -29.04
CA ALA A 238 60.15 -16.08 -30.35
C ALA A 238 60.70 -17.50 -30.24
N SER A 239 60.43 -18.28 -31.30
CA SER A 239 61.28 -19.31 -31.90
C SER A 239 61.83 -20.44 -31.03
N SER A 240 61.33 -21.65 -31.28
CA SER A 240 62.06 -22.67 -32.05
C SER A 240 61.13 -23.81 -32.49
#